data_AF-A0A0M8ZW11-F1
#
_entry.id   AF-A0A0M8ZW11-F1
#
_cell.length_a   1.000
_cell.length_b   1.000
_cell.length_c   1.000
_cell.angle_alpha   90.00
_cell.angle_beta   90.00
_cell.angle_gamma   90.00
#
_symmetry.space_group_name_H-M   'P 1'
#
loop_
_entity.id
_entity.type
_entity.pdbx_description
1 polymer ?
#
loop_
_entity_poly.entity_id
_entity_poly.type
_entity_poly.pdbx_seq_one_letter_code
_entity_poly.pdbx_strand_id
1 'polypeptide(L)'
;MTRRSTMSPQTYKNHVTTKAMTSNGYNSTETPVKESKNHSSPSMPWFGMDIGGTLSKLVYFEPKDITRDEADAEVETLKNIRRYLTKNSAYGKTGHRDTHLQMDNVCIRGRRGTLHFIRFPTSEMGNFLALARSKGMANLVTTVCATGGGAYKFEKNFKQEVNMNLAKFDELDSLIRGMLYIETTNPHECYYWSYPTDDSKCQKVPYDFSEPYPFLVCFIKY
;
A
#
# COMPACT_ATOMS: atom_id res chain seq x y z
N MET A 1 -1.60 -7.24 49.14
CA MET A 1 -2.20 -7.45 47.80
C MET A 1 -1.59 -6.46 46.83
N THR A 2 -0.54 -6.85 46.12
CA THR A 2 0.17 -5.98 45.19
C THR A 2 -0.36 -6.26 43.78
N ARG A 3 -1.15 -5.34 43.21
CA ARG A 3 -1.63 -5.44 41.83
C ARG A 3 -0.44 -5.39 40.87
N ARG A 4 -0.13 -6.50 40.20
CA ARG A 4 0.72 -6.50 39.01
C ARG A 4 -0.06 -5.85 37.87
N SER A 5 0.40 -4.68 37.42
CA SER A 5 -0.06 -4.04 36.18
C SER A 5 0.42 -4.86 34.99
N THR A 6 -0.49 -5.60 34.35
CA THR A 6 -0.23 -6.27 33.07
C THR A 6 -0.24 -5.24 31.94
N MET A 7 0.87 -5.11 31.22
CA MET A 7 0.95 -4.30 30.00
C MET A 7 0.00 -4.84 28.93
N SER A 8 -0.60 -3.94 28.14
CA SER A 8 -1.47 -4.34 27.03
C SER A 8 -0.67 -5.03 25.91
N PRO A 9 -1.28 -5.97 25.16
CA PRO A 9 -0.63 -6.67 24.04
C PRO A 9 -0.03 -5.73 22.99
N GLN A 10 -0.66 -4.55 22.79
CA GLN A 10 -0.20 -3.52 21.87
C GLN A 10 1.14 -2.91 22.32
N THR A 11 1.29 -2.65 23.62
CA THR A 11 2.51 -2.09 24.22
C THR A 11 3.64 -3.10 24.18
N TYR A 12 3.33 -4.39 24.34
CA TYR A 12 4.30 -5.48 24.22
C TYR A 12 4.84 -5.60 22.78
N LYS A 13 3.95 -5.55 21.78
CA LYS A 13 4.34 -5.59 20.36
C LYS A 13 5.22 -4.40 19.97
N ASN A 14 4.85 -3.18 20.36
CA ASN A 14 5.66 -1.99 20.07
C ASN A 14 7.07 -2.07 20.67
N HIS A 15 7.20 -2.59 21.89
CA HIS A 15 8.48 -2.73 22.58
C HIS A 15 9.37 -3.82 21.96
N VAL A 16 8.78 -4.91 21.46
CA VAL A 16 9.49 -5.96 20.72
C VAL A 16 9.97 -5.44 19.36
N THR A 17 9.15 -4.66 18.65
CA THR A 17 9.53 -4.02 17.39
C THR A 17 10.72 -3.07 17.56
N THR A 18 10.75 -2.25 18.61
CA THR A 18 11.87 -1.34 18.89
C THR A 18 13.16 -2.11 19.19
N LYS A 19 13.07 -3.21 19.94
CA LYS A 19 14.23 -4.04 20.29
C LYS A 19 14.82 -4.78 19.09
N ALA A 20 13.98 -5.32 18.21
CA ALA A 20 14.41 -6.00 16.99
C ALA A 20 15.14 -5.06 16.01
N MET A 21 14.74 -3.79 15.96
CA MET A 21 15.44 -2.79 15.14
C MET A 21 16.82 -2.43 15.69
N THR A 22 16.98 -2.34 17.02
CA THR A 22 18.27 -2.04 17.65
C THR A 22 19.28 -3.19 17.62
N SER A 23 18.84 -4.45 17.64
CA SER A 23 19.74 -5.60 17.58
C SER A 23 20.35 -5.85 16.20
N ASN A 24 19.76 -5.28 15.15
CA ASN A 24 20.17 -5.49 13.75
C ASN A 24 21.16 -4.44 13.22
N GLY A 25 21.90 -3.76 14.11
CA GLY A 25 22.99 -2.85 13.73
C GLY A 25 22.57 -1.47 13.22
N TYR A 26 21.29 -1.09 13.34
CA TYR A 26 20.86 0.28 13.10
C TYR A 26 21.13 1.15 14.33
N ASN A 27 22.31 1.78 14.35
CA ASN A 27 22.63 2.81 15.34
C ASN A 27 21.73 4.03 15.13
N SER A 28 20.85 4.29 16.10
CA SER A 28 20.09 5.54 16.23
C SER A 28 20.99 6.63 16.82
N THR A 29 22.13 6.89 16.17
CA THR A 29 23.03 7.99 16.50
C THR A 29 23.09 8.96 15.33
N GLU A 30 21.93 9.52 14.98
CA GLU A 30 21.90 10.88 14.47
C GLU A 30 21.33 11.75 15.59
N THR A 31 22.13 12.72 16.01
CA THR A 31 21.79 13.77 16.97
C THR A 31 20.37 14.31 16.74
N PRO A 32 19.59 14.59 17.80
CA PRO A 32 18.22 15.05 17.66
C PRO A 32 18.23 16.48 17.11
N VAL A 33 18.16 16.61 15.79
CA VAL A 33 17.63 17.82 15.19
C VAL A 33 16.20 17.91 15.71
N LYS A 34 15.87 18.99 16.41
CA LYS A 34 14.50 19.30 16.82
C LYS A 34 13.64 19.35 15.57
N GLU A 35 13.04 18.22 15.19
CA GLU A 35 11.98 18.18 14.20
C GLU A 35 10.81 18.98 14.76
N SER A 36 10.62 20.15 14.16
CA SER A 36 9.43 20.94 14.31
C SER A 36 8.22 20.04 14.04
N LYS A 37 7.30 19.98 14.99
CA LYS A 37 6.02 19.24 14.92
C LYS A 37 5.08 19.84 13.85
N ASN A 38 5.47 19.80 12.58
CA ASN A 38 4.65 20.24 11.45
C ASN A 38 4.96 19.37 10.21
N HIS A 39 4.78 18.05 10.33
CA HIS A 39 4.58 17.23 9.12
C HIS A 39 3.09 17.12 8.86
N SER A 40 2.54 18.09 8.13
CA SER A 40 1.24 17.94 7.50
C SER A 40 1.31 16.69 6.61
N SER A 41 0.44 15.71 6.89
CA SER A 41 0.30 14.54 6.00
C SER A 41 0.02 15.01 4.57
N PRO A 42 0.54 14.34 3.52
CA PRO A 42 0.30 14.77 2.16
C PRO A 42 -1.19 14.79 1.87
N SER A 43 -1.61 15.73 1.02
CA SER A 43 -2.99 15.83 0.57
C SER A 43 -3.44 14.53 -0.09
N MET A 44 -4.71 14.17 0.14
CA MET A 44 -5.35 13.08 -0.59
C MET A 44 -5.48 13.43 -2.08
N PRO A 45 -5.55 12.43 -2.97
CA PRO A 45 -5.58 10.98 -2.71
C PRO A 45 -4.19 10.32 -2.57
N TRP A 46 -4.10 9.22 -1.79
CA TRP A 46 -2.85 8.46 -1.60
C TRP A 46 -2.81 7.22 -2.49
N PHE A 47 -1.78 7.15 -3.33
CA PHE A 47 -1.55 6.04 -4.26
C PHE A 47 -0.13 5.50 -4.15
N GLY A 48 0.00 4.19 -4.35
CA GLY A 48 1.26 3.53 -4.70
C GLY A 48 1.06 2.69 -5.96
N MET A 49 2.05 2.67 -6.85
CA MET A 49 1.95 1.98 -8.13
C MET A 49 3.15 1.06 -8.37
N ASP A 50 2.90 -0.16 -8.84
CA ASP A 50 3.93 -1.05 -9.40
C ASP A 50 3.65 -1.21 -10.90
N ILE A 51 4.58 -0.74 -11.74
CA ILE A 51 4.46 -0.83 -13.19
C ILE A 51 5.38 -1.95 -13.69
N GLY A 52 4.87 -3.19 -13.62
CA GLY A 52 5.55 -4.37 -14.13
C GLY A 52 5.54 -4.46 -15.66
N GLY A 53 6.25 -5.45 -16.21
CA GLY A 53 6.30 -5.67 -17.67
C GLY A 53 4.93 -6.00 -18.27
N THR A 54 4.20 -6.92 -17.62
CA THR A 54 2.91 -7.42 -18.08
C THR A 54 1.73 -6.74 -17.39
N LEU A 55 1.82 -6.53 -16.08
CA LEU A 55 0.72 -6.05 -15.25
C LEU A 55 1.15 -4.85 -14.41
N SER A 56 0.35 -3.79 -14.47
CA SER A 56 0.43 -2.63 -13.60
C SER A 56 -0.54 -2.79 -12.44
N LYS A 57 -0.09 -2.46 -11.22
CA LYS A 57 -0.90 -2.52 -9.99
C LYS A 57 -0.93 -1.15 -9.35
N LEU A 58 -2.08 -0.78 -8.83
CA LEU A 58 -2.35 0.46 -8.13
C LEU A 58 -2.99 0.12 -6.79
N VAL A 59 -2.38 0.60 -5.71
CA VAL A 59 -2.94 0.55 -4.36
C VAL A 59 -3.48 1.93 -4.02
N TYR A 60 -4.73 2.00 -3.59
CA TYR A 60 -5.41 3.22 -3.18
C TYR A 60 -5.82 3.12 -1.71
N PHE A 61 -5.42 4.10 -0.90
CA PHE A 61 -5.92 4.24 0.47
C PHE A 61 -7.14 5.16 0.50
N GLU A 62 -8.28 4.62 0.92
CA GLU A 62 -9.52 5.35 1.14
C GLU A 62 -9.71 5.64 2.64
N PRO A 63 -9.60 6.90 3.09
CA PRO A 63 -9.85 7.25 4.47
C PRO A 63 -11.33 7.07 4.81
N LYS A 64 -11.60 6.47 5.97
CA LYS A 64 -12.95 6.25 6.51
C LYS A 64 -13.24 7.13 7.73
N ASP A 65 -12.25 7.91 8.16
CA ASP A 65 -12.27 8.77 9.34
C ASP A 65 -12.46 10.26 9.01
N ILE A 66 -13.06 10.56 7.85
CA ILE A 66 -13.22 11.93 7.35
C ILE A 66 -14.20 12.69 8.25
N THR A 67 -13.76 13.84 8.77
CA THR A 67 -14.62 14.73 9.57
C THR A 67 -15.61 15.48 8.68
N ARG A 68 -16.66 16.08 9.27
CA ARG A 68 -17.63 16.89 8.51
C ARG A 68 -16.95 18.09 7.83
N ASP A 69 -16.10 18.80 8.57
CA ASP A 69 -15.36 19.94 8.05
C ASP A 69 -14.42 19.53 6.92
N GLU A 70 -13.74 18.37 7.04
CA GLU A 70 -12.93 17.82 5.95
C GLU A 70 -13.78 17.46 4.73
N ALA A 71 -14.95 16.87 4.92
CA ALA A 71 -15.86 16.52 3.83
C ALA A 71 -16.44 17.75 3.12
N ASP A 72 -16.66 18.84 3.84
CA ASP A 72 -17.15 20.11 3.29
C ASP A 72 -16.03 20.86 2.55
N ALA A 73 -14.79 20.81 3.07
CA ALA A 73 -13.60 21.34 2.40
C ALA A 73 -13.10 20.45 1.24
N GLU A 74 -13.53 19.19 1.19
CA GLU A 74 -13.14 18.24 0.15
C GLU A 74 -13.68 18.67 -1.22
N VAL A 75 -12.75 19.00 -2.12
CA VAL A 75 -13.08 19.42 -3.48
C VAL A 75 -13.84 18.31 -4.21
N GLU A 76 -14.85 18.69 -4.99
CA GLU A 76 -15.75 17.78 -5.71
C GLU A 76 -15.01 16.77 -6.60
N THR A 77 -13.87 17.15 -7.19
CA THR A 77 -12.99 16.25 -7.95
C THR A 77 -12.52 15.06 -7.12
N LEU A 78 -12.16 15.28 -5.85
CA LEU A 78 -11.70 14.22 -4.94
C LEU A 78 -12.84 13.27 -4.57
N LYS A 79 -14.04 13.81 -4.31
CA LYS A 79 -15.26 13.01 -4.09
C LYS A 79 -15.56 12.11 -5.28
N ASN A 80 -15.44 12.65 -6.49
CA ASN A 80 -15.68 11.91 -7.72
C ASN A 80 -14.64 10.80 -7.96
N ILE A 81 -13.36 11.08 -7.70
CA ILE A 81 -12.29 10.07 -7.80
C ILE A 81 -12.50 8.96 -6.76
N ARG A 82 -12.74 9.30 -5.49
CA ARG A 82 -13.04 8.31 -4.45
C ARG A 82 -14.23 7.44 -4.86
N ARG A 83 -15.34 8.07 -5.28
CA ARG A 83 -16.54 7.35 -5.73
C ARG A 83 -16.23 6.44 -6.92
N TYR A 84 -15.42 6.91 -7.88
CA TYR A 84 -15.04 6.12 -9.04
C TYR A 84 -14.25 4.87 -8.65
N LEU A 85 -13.25 5.01 -7.76
CA LEU A 85 -12.38 3.92 -7.32
C LEU A 85 -13.05 2.94 -6.34
N THR A 86 -14.17 3.31 -5.73
CA THR A 86 -14.82 2.49 -4.69
C THR A 86 -16.11 1.86 -5.16
N LYS A 87 -16.88 2.53 -6.04
CA LYS A 87 -18.16 2.01 -6.55
C LYS A 87 -18.04 1.17 -7.82
N ASN A 88 -16.90 1.19 -8.50
CA ASN A 88 -16.66 0.37 -9.68
C ASN A 88 -15.73 -0.80 -9.33
N SER A 89 -15.99 -1.98 -9.89
CA SER A 89 -15.09 -3.14 -9.84
C SER A 89 -14.27 -3.28 -11.13
N ALA A 90 -14.69 -2.63 -12.21
CA ALA A 90 -13.98 -2.54 -13.47
C ALA A 90 -13.70 -1.07 -13.83
N TYR A 91 -12.52 -0.79 -14.38
CA TYR A 91 -12.10 0.55 -14.80
C TYR A 91 -11.77 0.54 -16.29
N GLY A 92 -12.54 1.29 -17.07
CA GLY A 92 -12.51 1.16 -18.52
C GLY A 92 -12.94 -0.26 -18.93
N LYS A 93 -12.23 -0.86 -19.88
CA LYS A 93 -12.48 -2.23 -20.35
C LYS A 93 -11.58 -3.29 -19.71
N THR A 94 -10.45 -2.87 -19.13
CA THR A 94 -9.33 -3.77 -18.81
C THR A 94 -8.84 -3.65 -17.37
N GLY A 95 -9.18 -2.57 -16.67
CA GLY A 95 -8.84 -2.41 -15.26
C GLY A 95 -9.81 -3.17 -14.36
N HIS A 96 -9.28 -3.76 -13.29
CA HIS A 96 -10.04 -4.56 -12.34
C HIS A 96 -9.65 -4.22 -10.91
N ARG A 97 -10.63 -4.05 -10.02
CA ARG A 97 -10.42 -3.95 -8.57
C ARG A 97 -10.66 -5.31 -7.94
N ASP A 98 -9.63 -5.86 -7.31
CA ASP A 98 -9.71 -7.13 -6.60
C ASP A 98 -10.38 -6.92 -5.24
N THR A 99 -11.70 -6.80 -5.22
CA THR A 99 -12.51 -6.51 -4.02
C THR A 99 -12.29 -7.50 -2.88
N HIS A 100 -11.98 -8.76 -3.21
CA HIS A 100 -11.71 -9.82 -2.24
C HIS A 100 -10.37 -9.67 -1.51
N LEU A 101 -9.47 -8.80 -2.01
CA LEU A 101 -8.20 -8.46 -1.37
C LEU A 101 -8.28 -7.16 -0.57
N GLN A 102 -9.43 -6.49 -0.56
CA GLN A 102 -9.62 -5.25 0.19
C GLN A 102 -9.27 -5.46 1.67
N MET A 103 -8.51 -4.52 2.24
CA MET A 103 -8.16 -4.53 3.65
C MET A 103 -8.83 -3.35 4.35
N ASP A 104 -9.76 -3.64 5.24
CA ASP A 104 -10.46 -2.63 6.04
C ASP A 104 -9.74 -2.35 7.36
N ASN A 105 -10.04 -1.19 7.95
CA ASN A 105 -9.52 -0.74 9.24
C ASN A 105 -7.98 -0.63 9.31
N VAL A 106 -7.35 -0.35 8.17
CA VAL A 106 -5.91 -0.13 8.08
C VAL A 106 -5.55 1.27 8.59
N CYS A 107 -4.49 1.38 9.38
CA CYS A 107 -3.96 2.67 9.85
C CYS A 107 -2.71 3.07 9.07
N ILE A 108 -2.78 4.20 8.35
CA ILE A 108 -1.64 4.78 7.63
C ILE A 108 -1.51 6.24 8.05
N ARG A 109 -0.32 6.61 8.58
CA ARG A 109 -0.01 7.99 9.00
C ARG A 109 -1.05 8.58 9.94
N GLY A 110 -1.56 7.77 10.87
CA GLY A 110 -2.57 8.17 11.85
C GLY A 110 -4.01 8.23 11.33
N ARG A 111 -4.24 7.93 10.04
CA ARG A 111 -5.59 7.84 9.46
C ARG A 111 -6.07 6.41 9.38
N ARG A 112 -7.33 6.16 9.74
CA ARG A 112 -7.99 4.86 9.55
C ARG A 112 -8.78 4.84 8.25
N GLY A 113 -8.59 3.76 7.50
CA GLY A 113 -9.23 3.62 6.20
C GLY A 113 -9.18 2.20 5.65
N THR A 114 -9.40 2.12 4.35
CA THR A 114 -9.45 0.88 3.57
C THR A 114 -8.37 0.93 2.48
N LEU A 115 -7.60 -0.14 2.31
CA LEU A 115 -6.73 -0.34 1.16
C LEU A 115 -7.48 -1.08 0.05
N HIS A 116 -7.45 -0.50 -1.15
CA HIS A 116 -8.01 -1.07 -2.37
C HIS A 116 -6.89 -1.47 -3.33
N PHE A 117 -7.00 -2.67 -3.90
CA PHE A 117 -6.05 -3.23 -4.86
C PHE A 117 -6.66 -3.24 -6.26
N ILE A 118 -5.95 -2.61 -7.20
CA ILE A 118 -6.40 -2.43 -8.57
C ILE A 118 -5.29 -2.88 -9.50
N ARG A 119 -5.63 -3.56 -10.59
CA ARG A 119 -4.67 -4.00 -11.61
C ARG A 119 -5.21 -3.80 -13.01
N PHE A 120 -4.30 -3.61 -13.96
CA PHE A 120 -4.60 -3.54 -15.39
C PHE A 120 -3.38 -3.95 -16.21
N PRO A 121 -3.55 -4.45 -17.45
CA PRO A 121 -2.42 -4.80 -18.30
C PRO A 121 -1.53 -3.58 -18.57
N THR A 122 -0.20 -3.72 -18.48
CA THR A 122 0.72 -2.60 -18.71
C THR A 122 0.63 -2.05 -20.14
N SER A 123 0.22 -2.87 -21.11
CA SER A 123 -0.09 -2.43 -22.48
C SER A 123 -1.19 -1.37 -22.54
N GLU A 124 -2.05 -1.31 -21.52
CA GLU A 124 -3.19 -0.39 -21.43
C GLU A 124 -2.84 0.91 -20.68
N MET A 125 -1.55 1.20 -20.44
CA MET A 125 -1.11 2.41 -19.73
C MET A 125 -1.64 3.70 -20.34
N GLY A 126 -1.70 3.81 -21.68
CA GLY A 126 -2.27 4.98 -22.34
C GLY A 126 -3.75 5.20 -21.99
N ASN A 127 -4.54 4.12 -21.93
CA ASN A 127 -5.94 4.19 -21.51
C ASN A 127 -6.08 4.62 -20.04
N PHE A 128 -5.17 4.14 -19.18
CA PHE A 128 -5.11 4.60 -17.79
C PHE A 128 -4.79 6.10 -17.67
N LEU A 129 -3.80 6.61 -18.41
CA LEU A 129 -3.44 8.03 -18.40
C LEU A 129 -4.57 8.92 -18.94
N ALA A 130 -5.21 8.52 -20.04
CA ALA A 130 -6.38 9.21 -20.58
C ALA A 130 -7.54 9.24 -19.56
N LEU A 131 -7.77 8.13 -18.84
CA LEU A 131 -8.76 8.07 -17.79
C LEU A 131 -8.41 8.99 -16.61
N ALA A 132 -7.16 8.94 -16.12
CA ALA A 132 -6.67 9.80 -15.03
C ALA A 132 -6.82 11.29 -15.38
N ARG A 133 -6.54 11.67 -16.64
CA ARG A 133 -6.79 13.02 -17.16
C ARG A 133 -8.28 13.38 -17.11
N SER A 134 -9.13 12.50 -17.65
CA SER A 134 -10.58 12.74 -17.73
C SER A 134 -11.27 12.87 -16.36
N LYS A 135 -10.70 12.21 -15.33
CA LYS A 135 -11.20 12.26 -13.95
C LYS A 135 -10.57 13.38 -13.11
N GLY A 136 -9.67 14.17 -13.69
CA GLY A 136 -9.02 15.28 -12.99
C GLY A 136 -8.03 14.83 -11.91
N MET A 137 -7.48 13.61 -12.00
CA MET A 137 -6.51 13.12 -11.01
C MET A 137 -5.24 13.99 -10.98
N ALA A 138 -4.82 14.45 -12.16
CA ALA A 138 -3.72 15.39 -12.34
C ALA A 138 -3.88 16.72 -11.58
N ASN A 139 -5.12 17.11 -11.25
CA ASN A 139 -5.39 18.36 -10.55
C ASN A 139 -5.21 18.22 -9.03
N LEU A 140 -5.19 16.99 -8.51
CA LEU A 140 -5.10 16.70 -7.07
C LEU A 140 -3.74 16.12 -6.69
N VAL A 141 -3.13 15.35 -7.60
CA VAL A 141 -1.87 14.66 -7.36
C VAL A 141 -0.85 15.13 -8.38
N THR A 142 0.24 15.71 -7.90
CA THR A 142 1.37 16.11 -8.75
C THR A 142 2.43 15.02 -8.84
N THR A 143 2.49 14.11 -7.86
CA THR A 143 3.50 13.06 -7.78
C THR A 143 2.90 11.75 -7.30
N VAL A 144 3.18 10.65 -7.99
CA VAL A 144 2.80 9.29 -7.59
C VAL A 144 4.06 8.49 -7.27
N CYS A 145 4.04 7.79 -6.13
CA CYS A 145 5.08 6.82 -5.80
C CYS A 145 4.92 5.60 -6.70
N ALA A 146 5.96 5.27 -7.46
CA ALA A 146 5.96 4.18 -8.41
C ALA A 146 7.21 3.30 -8.29
N THR A 147 7.03 2.01 -8.55
CA THR A 147 8.12 1.04 -8.64
C THR A 147 7.95 0.16 -9.89
N GLY A 148 8.87 -0.79 -10.09
CA GLY A 148 8.96 -1.63 -11.27
C GLY A 148 9.61 -0.92 -12.46
N GLY A 149 10.10 -1.69 -13.44
CA GLY A 149 10.79 -1.15 -14.62
C GLY A 149 9.95 -0.15 -15.43
N GLY A 150 8.63 -0.27 -15.37
CA GLY A 150 7.70 0.66 -16.02
C GLY A 150 7.71 2.07 -15.43
N ALA A 151 8.11 2.24 -14.16
CA ALA A 151 8.24 3.57 -13.54
C ALA A 151 9.29 4.43 -14.28
N TYR A 152 10.32 3.81 -14.84
CA TYR A 152 11.30 4.49 -15.69
C TYR A 152 10.79 4.62 -17.13
N LYS A 153 10.20 3.55 -17.68
CA LYS A 153 9.72 3.52 -19.08
C LYS A 153 8.66 4.59 -19.35
N PHE A 154 7.69 4.75 -18.45
CA PHE A 154 6.53 5.61 -18.65
C PHE A 154 6.63 6.99 -17.99
N GLU A 155 7.75 7.33 -17.36
CA GLU A 155 7.93 8.62 -16.67
C GLU A 155 7.58 9.82 -17.58
N LYS A 156 8.06 9.80 -18.83
CA LYS A 156 7.75 10.86 -19.80
C LYS A 156 6.27 10.92 -20.16
N ASN A 157 5.60 9.76 -20.31
CA ASN A 157 4.15 9.70 -20.58
C ASN A 157 3.34 10.32 -19.44
N PHE A 158 3.65 9.97 -18.19
CA PHE A 158 3.01 10.59 -17.02
C PHE A 158 3.19 12.10 -17.02
N LYS A 159 4.40 12.57 -17.33
CA LYS A 159 4.67 14.02 -17.37
C LYS A 159 3.94 14.73 -18.51
N GLN A 160 3.92 14.15 -19.70
CA GLN A 160 3.37 14.78 -20.91
C GLN A 160 1.83 14.71 -20.98
N GLU A 161 1.25 13.57 -20.57
CA GLU A 161 -0.19 13.32 -20.77
C GLU A 161 -1.03 13.81 -19.59
N VAL A 162 -0.49 13.77 -18.36
CA VAL A 162 -1.20 14.13 -17.13
C VAL A 162 -0.44 15.10 -16.23
N ASN A 163 0.72 15.62 -16.63
CA ASN A 163 1.56 16.51 -15.81
C ASN A 163 1.87 15.98 -14.40
N MET A 164 1.97 14.66 -14.26
CA MET A 164 2.32 14.01 -13.00
C MET A 164 3.78 13.56 -13.05
N ASN A 165 4.48 13.67 -11.92
CA ASN A 165 5.82 13.13 -11.75
C ASN A 165 5.73 11.73 -11.13
N LEU A 166 6.69 10.86 -11.42
CA LEU A 166 6.85 9.58 -10.74
C LEU A 166 8.00 9.68 -9.72
N ALA A 167 7.66 9.53 -8.45
CA ALA A 167 8.66 9.28 -7.41
C ALA A 167 9.02 7.79 -7.48
N LYS A 168 10.20 7.49 -8.05
CA LYS A 168 10.63 6.13 -8.36
C LYS A 168 11.28 5.47 -7.15
N PHE A 169 10.85 4.26 -6.80
CA PHE A 169 11.40 3.43 -5.73
C PHE A 169 11.88 2.09 -6.29
N ASP A 170 12.88 1.49 -5.64
CA ASP A 170 13.39 0.16 -6.02
C ASP A 170 12.32 -0.93 -5.87
N GLU A 171 12.27 -1.85 -6.84
CA GLU A 171 11.23 -2.88 -6.94
C GLU A 171 11.33 -3.93 -5.83
N LEU A 172 12.55 -4.37 -5.51
CA LEU A 172 12.76 -5.39 -4.50
C LEU A 172 12.58 -4.82 -3.09
N ASP A 173 13.09 -3.62 -2.82
CA ASP A 173 12.88 -2.93 -1.55
C ASP A 173 11.38 -2.62 -1.31
N SER A 174 10.67 -2.14 -2.33
CA SER A 174 9.22 -1.90 -2.24
C SER A 174 8.43 -3.19 -1.99
N LEU A 175 8.82 -4.30 -2.65
CA LEU A 175 8.21 -5.61 -2.45
C LEU A 175 8.39 -6.10 -1.00
N ILE A 176 9.62 -6.09 -0.48
CA ILE A 176 9.91 -6.57 0.87
C ILE A 176 9.17 -5.73 1.91
N ARG A 177 9.22 -4.40 1.79
CA ARG A 177 8.50 -3.48 2.70
C ARG A 177 7.00 -3.68 2.64
N GLY A 178 6.44 -3.82 1.43
CA GLY A 178 5.02 -4.06 1.23
C GLY A 178 4.58 -5.38 1.87
N MET A 179 5.30 -6.47 1.62
CA MET A 179 5.00 -7.78 2.18
C MET A 179 5.01 -7.76 3.72
N LEU A 180 6.06 -7.21 4.33
CA LEU A 180 6.15 -7.12 5.79
C LEU A 180 5.05 -6.22 6.39
N TYR A 181 4.70 -5.14 5.70
CA TYR A 181 3.60 -4.27 6.12
C TYR A 181 2.26 -5.01 6.12
N ILE A 182 1.96 -5.76 5.05
CA ILE A 182 0.71 -6.53 4.95
C ILE A 182 0.65 -7.58 6.04
N GLU A 183 1.73 -8.34 6.30
CA GLU A 183 1.77 -9.34 7.37
C GLU A 183 1.42 -8.73 8.74
N THR A 184 1.98 -7.56 9.08
CA THR A 184 1.67 -6.90 10.35
C THR A 184 0.22 -6.41 10.47
N THR A 185 -0.46 -6.25 9.33
CA THR A 185 -1.82 -5.68 9.24
C THR A 185 -2.88 -6.76 8.98
N ASN A 186 -2.50 -7.88 8.37
CA ASN A 186 -3.34 -9.03 8.04
C ASN A 186 -2.64 -10.34 8.50
N PRO A 187 -2.88 -10.80 9.75
CA PRO A 187 -2.19 -11.96 10.33
C PRO A 187 -2.48 -13.32 9.66
N HIS A 188 -3.36 -13.34 8.65
CA HIS A 188 -3.70 -14.54 7.89
C HIS A 188 -3.29 -14.44 6.41
N GLU A 189 -2.44 -13.47 6.07
CA GLU A 189 -1.92 -13.30 4.71
C GLU A 189 -1.02 -14.46 4.30
N CYS A 190 -0.09 -14.87 5.18
CA CYS A 190 0.82 -15.97 4.90
C CYS A 190 0.13 -17.33 5.10
N TYR A 191 0.35 -18.27 4.18
CA TYR A 191 -0.21 -19.61 4.24
C TYR A 191 0.65 -20.63 3.49
N TYR A 192 0.43 -21.90 3.77
CA TYR A 192 1.01 -23.02 3.04
C TYR A 192 -0.06 -24.09 2.75
N TRP A 193 0.27 -25.04 1.87
CA TRP A 193 -0.58 -26.20 1.62
C TRP A 193 -0.05 -27.38 2.44
N SER A 194 -0.83 -27.87 3.39
CA SER A 194 -0.49 -29.09 4.13
C SER A 194 -0.84 -30.33 3.30
N TYR A 195 0.03 -31.35 3.30
CA TYR A 195 -0.13 -32.56 2.48
C TYR A 195 -0.39 -32.28 0.98
N PRO A 196 0.45 -31.47 0.31
CA PRO A 196 0.16 -30.96 -1.03
C PRO A 196 0.12 -32.03 -2.14
N THR A 197 0.54 -33.26 -1.85
CA THR A 197 0.54 -34.40 -2.79
C THR A 197 -0.56 -35.43 -2.51
N ASP A 198 -1.40 -35.20 -1.50
CA ASP A 198 -2.52 -36.09 -1.14
C ASP A 198 -3.83 -35.29 -1.28
N ASP A 199 -4.56 -35.51 -2.36
CA ASP A 199 -5.78 -34.77 -2.69
C ASP A 199 -6.86 -34.88 -1.59
N SER A 200 -6.86 -35.96 -0.80
CA SER A 200 -7.82 -36.17 0.29
C SER A 200 -7.51 -35.36 1.56
N LYS A 201 -6.25 -34.90 1.71
CA LYS A 201 -5.75 -34.16 2.88
C LYS A 201 -5.23 -32.76 2.54
N CYS A 202 -5.11 -32.44 1.26
CA CYS A 202 -4.59 -31.17 0.79
C CYS A 202 -5.50 -30.03 1.25
N GLN A 203 -4.95 -29.13 2.07
CA GLN A 203 -5.70 -27.98 2.58
C GLN A 203 -4.78 -26.78 2.78
N LYS A 204 -5.37 -25.59 2.61
CA LYS A 204 -4.71 -24.30 2.85
C LYS A 204 -4.69 -24.03 4.34
N VAL A 205 -3.50 -23.82 4.91
CA VAL A 205 -3.29 -23.57 6.35
C VAL A 205 -2.58 -22.23 6.54
N PRO A 206 -3.07 -21.34 7.42
CA PRO A 206 -2.37 -20.11 7.78
C PRO A 206 -0.97 -20.41 8.34
N TYR A 207 -0.01 -19.54 8.02
CA TYR A 207 1.35 -19.59 8.56
C TYR A 207 1.61 -18.34 9.39
N ASP A 208 2.12 -18.50 10.61
CA ASP A 208 2.52 -17.37 11.45
C ASP A 208 3.87 -16.82 10.95
N PHE A 209 3.84 -15.67 10.28
CA PHE A 209 5.03 -15.01 9.75
C PHE A 209 5.44 -13.78 10.59
N SER A 210 5.08 -13.75 11.88
CA SER A 210 5.37 -12.64 12.79
C SER A 210 6.85 -12.52 13.21
N GLU A 211 7.61 -13.61 13.12
CA GLU A 211 9.08 -13.64 13.27
C GLU A 211 9.72 -14.08 11.96
N PRO A 212 9.75 -13.22 10.93
CA PRO A 212 9.96 -13.66 9.55
C PRO A 212 11.41 -14.06 9.23
N TYR A 213 12.39 -13.61 10.02
CA TYR A 213 13.80 -13.75 9.65
C TYR A 213 14.46 -15.03 10.19
N PRO A 214 15.32 -15.68 9.39
CA PRO A 214 15.60 -15.42 7.98
C PRO A 214 14.53 -16.04 7.05
N PHE A 215 14.32 -15.42 5.88
CA PHE A 215 13.46 -15.97 4.82
C PHE A 215 14.05 -15.74 3.43
N LEU A 216 13.57 -16.51 2.46
CA LEU A 216 13.87 -16.33 1.04
C LEU A 216 12.60 -15.85 0.32
N VAL A 217 12.71 -14.78 -0.45
CA VAL A 217 11.64 -14.31 -1.34
C VAL A 217 11.88 -14.83 -2.74
N CYS A 218 10.98 -15.67 -3.23
CA CYS A 218 10.94 -16.07 -4.62
C CYS A 218 9.90 -15.21 -5.37
N PHE A 219 10.34 -14.09 -5.95
CA PHE A 219 9.47 -13.23 -6.75
C PHE A 219 9.39 -13.71 -8.19
N ILE A 220 8.23 -14.22 -8.59
CA ILE A 220 8.00 -14.77 -9.93
C ILE A 220 7.50 -13.64 -10.87
N LYS A 221 8.31 -13.30 -11.88
CA LYS A 221 7.95 -12.36 -12.94
C LYS A 221 7.47 -13.11 -14.18
N TYR A 222 6.32 -12.72 -14.70
CA TYR A 222 5.72 -13.23 -15.95
C TYR A 222 5.72 -12.16 -17.04
#